data_AF-A0A7X0TVP6-F1
#
_entry.id   AF-A0A7X0TVP6-F1
#
_cell.length_a   1.000
_cell.length_b   1.000
_cell.length_c   1.000
_cell.angle_alpha   90.00
_cell.angle_beta   90.00
_cell.angle_gamma   90.00
#
_symmetry.space_group_name_H-M   'P 1'
#
loop_
_entity.id
_entity.type
_entity.pdbx_description
1 polymer ?
#
loop_
_entity_poly.entity_id
_entity_poly.type
_entity_poly.pdbx_seq_one_letter_code
_entity_poly.pdbx_strand_id
1 'polypeptide(L)'
;MENWIDQPITDPAVPGRDGRRLPVALSLLLGRTDPEPPRWVRYLFGFGGLCAAVSGAVLGLVSLDTGHGTSGLAAMLAFLTGVLFVGISLPNPAERLARRYAGRYVIPAELDEPALDLLARARRAVLDVTGSRVHRQGLLDAIANDVVLPDRLWEIARLVRIHTDLRAEQGQALTEVITPELTAVLEPQQEALRRSVAAVTERVWELESYASRVRAADSALRASELQRSNGRYLDLLAQTGDTEGVRALAAQADALAATLREAVAAGRTL
;
A
#
# COMPACT_ATOMS: atom_id res chain seq x y z
N MET A 1 3.21 9.55 -12.32
CA MET A 1 2.95 9.34 -10.89
C MET A 1 2.12 8.09 -10.80
N GLU A 2 2.72 6.95 -10.41
CA GLU A 2 1.99 5.69 -10.19
C GLU A 2 0.72 5.95 -9.36
N ASN A 3 -0.42 5.39 -9.77
CA ASN A 3 -1.68 5.55 -9.05
C ASN A 3 -1.64 4.74 -7.74
N TRP A 4 -1.01 5.31 -6.71
CA TRP A 4 -0.86 4.66 -5.39
C TRP A 4 -2.21 4.43 -4.69
N ILE A 5 -3.27 5.09 -5.16
CA ILE A 5 -4.64 4.92 -4.69
C ILE A 5 -5.12 3.48 -4.90
N ASP A 6 -4.63 2.81 -5.94
CA ASP A 6 -4.97 1.41 -6.27
C ASP A 6 -4.03 0.39 -5.60
N GLN A 7 -3.03 0.86 -4.83
CA GLN A 7 -2.07 0.00 -4.14
C GLN A 7 -2.52 -0.22 -2.70
N PRO A 8 -2.97 -1.44 -2.34
CA PRO A 8 -3.40 -1.73 -0.99
C PRO A 8 -2.21 -1.73 -0.02
N ILE A 9 -2.41 -1.16 1.16
CA ILE A 9 -1.47 -1.26 2.27
C ILE A 9 -1.81 -2.55 3.02
N THR A 10 -0.81 -3.41 3.18
CA THR A 10 -0.97 -4.75 3.77
C THR A 10 -0.35 -4.79 5.16
N ASP A 11 -0.97 -5.55 6.05
CA ASP A 11 -0.43 -5.85 7.38
C ASP A 11 0.95 -6.54 7.28
N PRO A 12 2.02 -5.95 7.85
CA PRO A 12 3.36 -6.54 7.84
C PRO A 12 3.45 -7.89 8.55
N ALA A 13 2.49 -8.25 9.41
CA ALA A 13 2.41 -9.57 10.03
C ALA A 13 1.94 -10.69 9.06
N VAL A 14 1.52 -10.35 7.84
CA VAL A 14 1.17 -11.34 6.82
C VAL A 14 2.43 -12.08 6.35
N PRO A 15 2.44 -13.43 6.31
CA PRO A 15 3.61 -14.20 5.91
C PRO A 15 4.19 -13.74 4.57
N GLY A 16 5.51 -13.57 4.47
CA GLY A 16 6.16 -12.88 3.34
C GLY A 16 5.90 -13.44 1.94
N ARG A 17 5.53 -14.73 1.80
CA ARG A 17 5.10 -15.30 0.51
C ARG A 17 3.73 -14.79 0.08
N ASP A 18 2.81 -14.64 1.04
CA ASP A 18 1.45 -14.18 0.80
C ASP A 18 1.40 -12.65 0.78
N GLY A 19 2.16 -11.97 1.66
CA GLY A 19 2.23 -10.51 1.73
C GLY A 19 2.75 -9.86 0.44
N ARG A 20 3.64 -10.53 -0.31
CA ARG A 20 4.08 -10.04 -1.63
C ARG A 20 3.06 -10.28 -2.75
N ARG A 21 2.24 -11.33 -2.62
CA ARG A 21 1.23 -11.70 -3.63
C ARG A 21 -0.08 -10.96 -3.44
N LEU A 22 -0.37 -10.54 -2.21
CA LEU A 22 -1.63 -9.94 -1.82
C LEU A 22 -1.90 -8.60 -2.54
N PRO A 23 -0.94 -7.65 -2.65
CA PRO A 23 -1.17 -6.42 -3.38
C PRO A 23 -1.47 -6.66 -4.86
N VAL A 24 -0.70 -7.54 -5.51
CA VAL A 24 -0.91 -7.91 -6.93
C VAL A 24 -2.28 -8.56 -7.13
N ALA A 25 -2.65 -9.49 -6.24
CA ALA A 25 -3.95 -10.15 -6.27
C ALA A 25 -5.11 -9.16 -6.09
N LEU A 26 -4.96 -8.20 -5.17
CA LEU A 26 -5.97 -7.18 -4.91
C LEU A 26 -6.07 -6.15 -6.05
N SER A 27 -4.96 -5.70 -6.62
CA SER A 27 -4.99 -4.81 -7.79
C SER A 27 -5.64 -5.49 -9.01
N LEU A 28 -5.45 -6.81 -9.18
CA LEU A 28 -6.17 -7.59 -10.21
C LEU A 28 -7.68 -7.69 -9.95
N LEU A 29 -8.11 -7.67 -8.68
CA LEU A 29 -9.51 -7.64 -8.30
C LEU A 29 -10.11 -6.24 -8.46
N LEU A 30 -9.40 -5.20 -8.04
CA LEU A 30 -9.82 -3.80 -8.11
C LEU A 30 -9.89 -3.26 -9.54
N GLY A 31 -8.97 -3.68 -10.42
CA GLY A 31 -9.02 -3.36 -11.85
C GLY A 31 -10.17 -4.04 -12.61
N ARG A 32 -10.92 -4.92 -11.94
CA ARG A 32 -12.06 -5.62 -12.52
C ARG A 32 -13.35 -5.05 -11.94
N THR A 33 -13.88 -4.01 -12.57
CA THR A 33 -15.25 -3.52 -12.35
C THR A 33 -16.26 -4.49 -12.95
N ASP A 34 -16.29 -5.75 -12.50
CA ASP A 34 -17.43 -6.62 -12.76
C ASP A 34 -18.29 -6.64 -11.49
N PRO A 35 -19.56 -6.19 -11.53
CA PRO A 35 -20.47 -6.39 -10.42
C PRO A 35 -20.53 -7.90 -10.13
N GLU A 36 -20.40 -8.30 -8.85
CA GLU A 36 -20.51 -9.71 -8.48
C GLU A 36 -21.76 -10.30 -9.13
N PRO A 37 -21.66 -11.37 -9.94
CA PRO A 37 -22.83 -11.94 -10.58
C PRO A 37 -23.79 -12.38 -9.47
N PRO A 38 -25.07 -11.99 -9.54
CA PRO A 38 -26.03 -12.22 -8.47
C PRO A 38 -26.10 -13.71 -8.14
N ARG A 39 -26.36 -14.05 -6.86
CA ARG A 39 -26.24 -15.43 -6.33
C ARG A 39 -26.96 -16.50 -7.18
N TRP A 40 -28.05 -16.15 -7.87
CA TRP A 40 -28.77 -17.03 -8.78
C TRP A 40 -27.97 -17.42 -10.03
N VAL A 41 -27.06 -16.58 -10.52
CA VAL A 41 -26.15 -16.89 -11.63
C VAL A 41 -25.14 -17.96 -11.22
N ARG A 42 -24.63 -17.94 -9.98
CA ARG A 42 -23.80 -19.02 -9.42
C ARG A 42 -24.57 -20.35 -9.34
N TYR A 43 -25.85 -20.32 -8.95
CA TYR A 43 -26.70 -21.52 -8.98
C TYR A 43 -26.99 -22.00 -10.40
N LEU A 44 -27.18 -21.09 -11.36
CA LEU A 44 -27.38 -21.42 -12.78
C LEU A 44 -26.15 -22.10 -13.37
N PHE A 45 -24.95 -21.62 -13.03
CA PHE A 45 -23.69 -22.28 -13.39
C PHE A 45 -23.53 -23.63 -12.68
N GLY A 46 -23.84 -23.74 -11.38
CA GLY A 46 -23.83 -25.01 -10.65
C GLY A 46 -24.77 -26.07 -11.25
N PHE A 47 -25.98 -25.66 -11.63
CA PHE A 47 -26.96 -26.52 -12.31
C PHE A 47 -26.50 -26.87 -13.73
N GLY A 48 -25.94 -25.90 -14.46
CA GLY A 48 -25.40 -26.11 -15.81
C GLY A 48 -24.26 -27.12 -15.85
N GLY A 49 -23.35 -27.08 -14.86
CA GLY A 49 -22.27 -28.06 -14.73
C GLY A 49 -22.76 -29.48 -14.43
N LEU A 50 -23.78 -29.61 -13.59
CA LEU A 50 -24.40 -30.90 -13.27
C LEU A 50 -25.16 -31.47 -14.48
N CYS A 51 -25.89 -30.62 -15.21
CA CYS A 51 -26.55 -30.99 -16.47
C CYS A 51 -25.54 -31.37 -17.55
N ALA A 52 -24.41 -30.67 -17.67
CA ALA A 52 -23.36 -31.01 -18.64
C ALA A 52 -22.67 -32.33 -18.31
N ALA A 53 -22.38 -32.59 -17.03
CA ALA A 53 -21.79 -33.86 -16.57
C ALA A 53 -22.75 -35.04 -16.78
N VAL A 54 -24.04 -34.87 -16.48
CA VAL A 54 -25.07 -35.89 -16.72
C VAL A 54 -25.27 -36.09 -18.23
N SER A 55 -25.29 -35.03 -19.03
CA SER A 55 -25.43 -35.12 -20.48
C SER A 55 -24.23 -35.82 -21.12
N GLY A 56 -23.00 -35.54 -20.66
CA GLY A 56 -21.79 -36.21 -21.10
C GLY A 56 -21.76 -37.70 -20.72
N ALA A 57 -22.23 -38.04 -19.51
CA ALA A 57 -22.34 -39.43 -19.07
C ALA A 57 -23.39 -40.20 -19.90
N VAL A 58 -24.54 -39.59 -20.20
CA VAL A 58 -25.59 -40.17 -21.03
C VAL A 58 -25.13 -40.33 -22.48
N LEU A 59 -24.46 -39.33 -23.07
CA LEU A 59 -23.87 -39.41 -24.41
C LEU A 59 -22.77 -40.46 -24.52
N GLY A 60 -21.96 -40.63 -23.47
CA GLY A 60 -20.96 -41.71 -23.38
C GLY A 60 -21.60 -43.10 -23.34
N LEU A 61 -22.69 -43.25 -22.60
CA LEU A 61 -23.46 -44.49 -22.51
C LEU A 61 -24.16 -44.84 -23.84
N VAL A 62 -24.72 -43.85 -24.53
CA VAL A 62 -25.37 -44.02 -25.85
C VAL A 62 -24.34 -44.30 -26.96
N SER A 63 -23.10 -43.80 -26.82
CA SER A 63 -22.01 -44.06 -27.76
C SER A 63 -21.48 -45.50 -27.71
N LEU A 64 -21.79 -46.28 -26.67
CA LEU A 64 -21.46 -47.71 -26.61
C LEU A 64 -22.34 -48.56 -27.55
N ASP A 65 -23.48 -48.03 -28.00
CA ASP A 65 -24.45 -48.74 -28.85
C ASP A 65 -24.40 -48.28 -30.33
N THR A 66 -23.71 -47.16 -30.62
CA THR A 66 -23.70 -46.54 -31.95
C THR A 66 -22.31 -46.62 -32.59
N GLY A 67 -22.23 -47.14 -33.82
CA GLY A 67 -20.99 -47.48 -34.52
C GLY A 67 -19.88 -46.41 -34.54
N HIS A 68 -18.64 -46.93 -34.56
CA HIS A 68 -17.30 -46.33 -34.34
C HIS A 68 -16.91 -44.99 -34.99
N GLY A 69 -17.79 -44.27 -35.71
CA GLY A 69 -17.43 -43.04 -36.44
C GLY A 69 -17.58 -41.73 -35.66
N THR A 70 -18.54 -41.63 -34.74
CA THR A 70 -18.94 -40.35 -34.11
C THR A 70 -18.63 -40.26 -32.61
N SER A 71 -18.27 -41.38 -31.98
CA SER A 71 -17.99 -41.47 -30.53
C SER A 71 -16.78 -40.64 -30.09
N GLY A 72 -15.75 -40.55 -30.94
CA GLY A 72 -14.53 -39.79 -30.64
C GLY A 72 -14.76 -38.28 -30.53
N LEU A 73 -15.60 -37.70 -31.39
CA LEU A 73 -15.90 -36.26 -31.37
C LEU A 73 -16.78 -35.88 -30.18
N ALA A 74 -17.76 -36.72 -29.84
CA ALA A 74 -18.63 -36.49 -28.67
C ALA A 74 -17.83 -36.55 -27.36
N ALA A 75 -16.91 -37.52 -27.23
CA ALA A 75 -16.03 -37.62 -26.08
C ALA A 75 -15.06 -36.42 -25.98
N MET A 76 -14.50 -35.96 -27.11
CA MET A 76 -13.62 -34.79 -27.15
C MET A 76 -14.37 -33.51 -26.78
N LEU A 77 -15.60 -33.33 -27.28
CA LEU A 77 -16.41 -32.16 -26.97
C LEU A 77 -16.81 -32.11 -25.48
N ALA A 78 -17.21 -33.26 -24.91
CA ALA A 78 -17.52 -33.40 -23.49
C ALA A 78 -16.29 -33.15 -22.59
N PHE A 79 -15.12 -33.64 -22.99
CA PHE A 79 -13.87 -33.37 -22.30
C PHE A 79 -13.49 -31.89 -22.36
N LEU A 80 -13.61 -31.26 -23.54
CA LEU A 80 -13.25 -29.86 -23.74
C LEU A 80 -14.21 -28.92 -22.99
N THR A 81 -15.51 -29.24 -22.96
CA THR A 81 -16.47 -28.52 -22.10
C THR A 81 -16.18 -28.74 -20.62
N GLY A 82 -15.84 -29.97 -20.20
CA GLY A 82 -15.43 -30.25 -18.82
C GLY A 82 -14.20 -29.46 -18.39
N VAL A 83 -13.14 -29.44 -19.22
CA VAL A 83 -11.90 -28.69 -18.95
C VAL A 83 -12.13 -27.18 -18.93
N LEU A 84 -12.87 -26.65 -19.90
CA LEU A 84 -13.22 -25.22 -19.93
C LEU A 84 -14.04 -24.82 -18.69
N PHE A 85 -14.97 -25.68 -18.27
CA PHE A 85 -15.86 -25.43 -17.14
C PHE A 85 -15.16 -25.53 -15.78
N VAL A 86 -14.24 -26.48 -15.62
CA VAL A 86 -13.35 -26.58 -14.44
C VAL A 86 -12.47 -25.33 -14.36
N GLY A 87 -11.90 -24.88 -15.49
CA GLY A 87 -11.11 -23.65 -15.53
C GLY A 87 -11.86 -22.38 -15.08
N ILE A 88 -13.17 -22.31 -15.34
CA ILE A 88 -14.02 -21.16 -14.97
C ILE A 88 -14.56 -21.29 -13.53
N SER A 89 -14.73 -22.52 -13.01
CA SER A 89 -15.34 -22.78 -11.70
C SER A 89 -14.35 -22.80 -10.54
N LEU A 90 -13.04 -22.90 -10.78
CA LEU A 90 -12.07 -22.82 -9.69
C LEU A 90 -12.08 -21.39 -9.10
N PRO A 91 -12.36 -21.22 -7.79
CA PRO A 91 -12.35 -19.92 -7.16
C PRO A 91 -10.98 -19.27 -7.36
N ASN A 92 -10.98 -18.06 -7.93
CA ASN A 92 -9.78 -17.33 -8.30
C ASN A 92 -8.79 -17.32 -7.12
N PRO A 93 -7.53 -17.74 -7.30
CA PRO A 93 -6.55 -17.72 -6.22
C PRO A 93 -6.42 -16.34 -5.56
N ALA A 94 -6.65 -15.25 -6.31
CA ALA A 94 -6.67 -13.89 -5.79
C ALA A 94 -7.82 -13.66 -4.80
N GLU A 95 -9.05 -14.07 -5.13
CA GLU A 95 -10.19 -13.95 -4.22
C GLU A 95 -10.03 -14.79 -2.97
N ARG A 96 -9.48 -16.01 -3.08
CA ARG A 96 -9.21 -16.84 -1.91
C ARG A 96 -8.22 -16.17 -0.97
N LEU A 97 -7.20 -15.53 -1.54
CA LEU A 97 -6.18 -14.81 -0.79
C LEU A 97 -6.77 -13.56 -0.11
N ALA A 98 -7.57 -12.79 -0.85
CA ALA A 98 -8.28 -11.62 -0.32
C ALA A 98 -9.23 -12.02 0.83
N ARG A 99 -10.02 -13.09 0.66
CA ARG A 99 -10.90 -13.63 1.72
C ARG A 99 -10.10 -14.11 2.94
N ARG A 100 -9.00 -14.83 2.73
CA ARG A 100 -8.16 -15.37 3.81
C ARG A 100 -7.57 -14.27 4.70
N TYR A 101 -7.23 -13.14 4.10
CA TYR A 101 -6.61 -12.00 4.78
C TYR A 101 -7.55 -10.79 4.83
N ALA A 102 -8.87 -11.03 4.79
CA ALA A 102 -9.86 -9.98 4.92
C ALA A 102 -9.63 -9.21 6.24
N GLY A 103 -9.60 -7.88 6.16
CA GLY A 103 -9.27 -7.02 7.30
C GLY A 103 -7.78 -6.87 7.62
N ARG A 104 -6.88 -7.53 6.88
CA ARG A 104 -5.41 -7.35 6.95
C ARG A 104 -4.82 -6.58 5.78
N TYR A 105 -5.67 -5.85 5.07
CA TYR A 105 -5.28 -4.87 4.07
C TYR A 105 -6.26 -3.69 4.09
N VAL A 106 -5.80 -2.55 3.60
CA VAL A 106 -6.58 -1.32 3.43
C VAL A 106 -6.38 -0.86 1.99
N ILE A 107 -7.49 -0.59 1.30
CA ILE A 107 -7.49 -0.10 -0.09
C ILE A 107 -7.70 1.42 -0.03
N PRO A 108 -6.72 2.25 -0.45
CA PRO A 108 -6.87 3.70 -0.38
C PRO A 108 -8.04 4.24 -1.20
N ALA A 109 -8.39 3.59 -2.32
CA ALA A 109 -9.54 3.95 -3.16
C ALA A 109 -10.90 3.87 -2.43
N GLU A 110 -11.00 3.13 -1.32
CA GLU A 110 -12.23 2.99 -0.54
C GLU A 110 -12.32 4.03 0.60
N LEU A 111 -11.27 4.82 0.81
CA LEU A 111 -11.22 5.82 1.87
C LEU A 111 -11.93 7.10 1.46
N ASP A 112 -12.51 7.80 2.42
CA ASP A 112 -13.00 9.16 2.22
C ASP A 112 -11.85 10.18 2.17
N GLU A 113 -12.11 11.34 1.58
CA GLU A 113 -11.09 12.36 1.29
C GLU A 113 -10.21 12.73 2.51
N PRO A 114 -10.76 12.96 3.72
CA PRO A 114 -9.94 13.28 4.89
C PRO A 114 -9.04 12.13 5.34
N ALA A 115 -9.52 10.89 5.23
CA ALA A 115 -8.72 9.69 5.54
C ALA A 115 -7.60 9.50 4.51
N LEU A 116 -7.90 9.76 3.23
CA LEU A 116 -6.94 9.65 2.13
C LEU A 116 -5.80 10.66 2.29
N ASP A 117 -6.08 11.92 2.67
CA ASP A 117 -5.05 12.93 2.91
C ASP A 117 -4.10 12.53 4.05
N LEU A 118 -4.64 12.11 5.19
CA LEU A 118 -3.84 11.64 6.33
C LEU A 118 -2.95 10.45 5.94
N LEU A 119 -3.50 9.51 5.19
CA LEU A 119 -2.75 8.34 4.73
C LEU A 119 -1.66 8.71 3.72
N ALA A 120 -1.95 9.62 2.79
CA ALA A 120 -1.00 10.11 1.80
C ALA A 120 0.21 10.77 2.47
N ARG A 121 -0.05 11.61 3.47
CA ARG A 121 0.95 12.28 4.31
C ARG A 121 1.83 11.28 5.06
N ALA A 122 1.21 10.32 5.75
CA ALA A 122 1.94 9.27 6.46
C ALA A 122 2.82 8.44 5.51
N ARG A 123 2.27 8.01 4.37
CA ARG A 123 3.01 7.24 3.35
C ARG A 123 4.19 8.05 2.81
N ARG A 124 4.00 9.33 2.51
CA ARG A 124 5.09 10.21 2.04
C ARG A 124 6.19 10.32 3.09
N ALA A 125 5.87 10.49 4.36
CA ALA A 125 6.86 10.54 5.43
C ALA A 125 7.68 9.23 5.52
N VAL A 126 7.03 8.06 5.42
CA VAL A 126 7.74 6.76 5.38
C VAL A 126 8.64 6.62 4.16
N LEU A 127 8.17 7.05 2.98
CA LEU A 127 8.94 7.02 1.74
C LEU A 127 10.15 7.96 1.81
N ASP A 128 10.02 9.12 2.44
CA ASP A 128 11.13 10.05 2.63
C ASP A 128 12.21 9.44 3.53
N VAL A 129 11.84 8.70 4.58
CA VAL A 129 12.79 8.03 5.46
C VAL A 129 13.48 6.86 4.75
N THR A 130 12.70 5.94 4.19
CA THR A 130 13.24 4.73 3.53
C THR A 130 13.99 5.08 2.24
N GLY A 131 13.62 6.18 1.58
CA GLY A 131 14.29 6.75 0.42
C GLY A 131 15.52 7.60 0.75
N SER A 132 15.83 7.85 2.01
CA SER A 132 17.00 8.64 2.41
C SER A 132 18.31 7.87 2.20
N ARG A 133 19.40 8.61 1.95
CA ARG A 133 20.73 8.00 1.80
C ARG A 133 21.27 7.55 3.15
N VAL A 134 21.01 8.29 4.22
CA VAL A 134 21.37 7.89 5.60
C VAL A 134 20.74 6.56 5.99
N HIS A 135 19.49 6.29 5.60
CA HIS A 135 18.87 4.97 5.78
C HIS A 135 19.57 3.90 4.94
N ARG A 136 19.77 4.15 3.64
CA ARG A 136 20.46 3.19 2.75
C ARG A 136 21.89 2.86 3.16
N GLN A 137 22.58 3.77 3.84
CA GLN A 137 23.93 3.56 4.38
C GLN A 137 23.93 2.87 5.76
N GLY A 138 22.77 2.53 6.32
CA GLY A 138 22.66 1.90 7.64
C GLY A 138 23.06 2.83 8.79
N LEU A 139 22.98 4.14 8.60
CA LEU A 139 23.32 5.14 9.62
C LEU A 139 22.16 5.42 10.58
N LEU A 140 20.98 4.89 10.29
CA LEU A 140 19.80 4.93 11.15
C LEU A 140 19.55 3.55 11.77
N ASP A 141 18.82 3.52 12.87
CA ASP A 141 18.37 2.27 13.49
C ASP A 141 17.53 1.45 12.49
N ALA A 142 18.05 0.29 12.10
CA ALA A 142 17.40 -0.61 11.15
C ALA A 142 16.10 -1.19 11.71
N ILE A 143 16.03 -1.47 13.02
CA ILE A 143 14.80 -2.02 13.63
C ILE A 143 13.68 -0.97 13.59
N ALA A 144 14.01 0.27 13.96
CA ALA A 144 13.05 1.37 13.91
C ALA A 144 12.50 1.60 12.49
N ASN A 145 13.34 1.48 11.46
CA ASN A 145 12.95 1.80 10.09
C ASN A 145 12.34 0.62 9.31
N ASP A 146 12.84 -0.59 9.50
CA ASP A 146 12.44 -1.75 8.68
C ASP A 146 11.27 -2.53 9.29
N VAL A 147 11.06 -2.38 10.60
CA VAL A 147 9.99 -3.09 11.33
C VAL A 147 8.95 -2.09 11.83
N VAL A 148 9.36 -1.09 12.61
CA VAL A 148 8.41 -0.21 13.29
C VAL A 148 7.70 0.74 12.31
N LEU A 149 8.39 1.31 11.32
CA LEU A 149 7.74 2.22 10.36
C LEU A 149 6.63 1.54 9.52
N PRO A 150 6.85 0.36 8.92
CA PRO A 150 5.77 -0.39 8.27
C PRO A 150 4.59 -0.68 9.21
N ASP A 151 4.87 -1.09 10.45
CA ASP A 151 3.83 -1.35 11.46
C ASP A 151 3.01 -0.09 11.73
N ARG A 152 3.66 1.07 11.94
CA ARG A 152 3.00 2.36 12.16
C ARG A 152 2.15 2.79 10.98
N LEU A 153 2.65 2.64 9.76
CA LEU A 153 1.89 2.96 8.56
C LEU A 153 0.65 2.09 8.44
N TRP A 154 0.77 0.79 8.74
CA TRP A 154 -0.35 -0.13 8.76
C TRP A 154 -1.38 0.23 9.85
N GLU A 155 -0.94 0.56 11.07
CA GLU A 155 -1.82 1.02 12.15
C GLU A 155 -2.62 2.27 11.75
N ILE A 156 -1.94 3.24 11.14
CA ILE A 156 -2.58 4.46 10.61
C ILE A 156 -3.60 4.09 9.54
N ALA A 157 -3.22 3.29 8.54
CA ALA A 157 -4.10 2.86 7.45
C ALA A 157 -5.37 2.17 7.99
N ARG A 158 -5.21 1.28 8.98
CA ARG A 158 -6.32 0.58 9.62
C ARG A 158 -7.25 1.55 10.36
N LEU A 159 -6.70 2.50 11.10
CA LEU A 159 -7.49 3.48 11.87
C LEU A 159 -8.25 4.43 10.96
N VAL A 160 -7.62 4.94 9.89
CA VAL A 160 -8.32 5.84 8.96
C VAL A 160 -9.43 5.12 8.20
N ARG A 161 -9.27 3.82 7.87
CA ARG A 161 -10.38 3.02 7.33
C ARG A 161 -11.56 2.94 8.29
N ILE A 162 -11.28 2.64 9.57
CA ILE A 162 -12.33 2.61 10.61
C ILE A 162 -13.02 3.98 10.71
N HIS A 163 -12.28 5.09 10.59
CA HIS A 163 -12.88 6.42 10.59
C HIS A 163 -13.79 6.65 9.37
N THR A 164 -13.38 6.22 8.17
CA THR A 164 -14.20 6.27 6.97
C THR A 164 -15.51 5.49 7.16
N ASP A 165 -15.42 4.24 7.63
CA ASP A 165 -16.57 3.36 7.87
C ASP A 165 -17.55 4.01 8.86
N LEU A 166 -17.05 4.50 10.00
CA LEU A 166 -17.86 5.15 11.03
C LEU A 166 -18.53 6.44 10.54
N ARG A 167 -17.85 7.25 9.71
CA ARG A 167 -18.46 8.46 9.11
C ARG A 167 -19.57 8.08 8.13
N ALA A 168 -19.38 7.03 7.34
CA ALA A 168 -20.39 6.54 6.41
C ALA A 168 -21.63 6.03 7.17
N GLU A 169 -21.45 5.24 8.22
CA GLU A 169 -22.53 4.75 9.09
C GLU A 169 -23.31 5.92 9.73
N GLN A 170 -22.60 6.92 10.27
CA GLN A 170 -23.23 8.11 10.85
C GLN A 170 -24.00 8.93 9.80
N GLY A 171 -23.45 9.08 8.59
CA GLY A 171 -24.12 9.77 7.48
C GLY A 171 -25.40 9.07 7.05
N GLN A 172 -25.40 7.73 7.01
CA GLN A 172 -26.59 6.93 6.70
C GLN A 172 -27.66 7.07 7.80
N ALA A 173 -27.27 6.93 9.08
CA ALA A 173 -28.18 7.06 10.21
C ALA A 173 -28.88 8.43 10.26
N LEU A 174 -28.14 9.51 9.95
CA LEU A 174 -28.69 10.86 9.87
C LEU A 174 -29.62 11.08 8.66
N THR A 175 -29.46 10.29 7.59
CA THR A 175 -30.29 10.40 6.38
C THR A 175 -31.63 9.69 6.55
N GLU A 176 -31.69 8.60 7.33
CA GLU A 176 -32.90 7.78 7.49
C GLU A 176 -33.94 8.43 8.40
N VAL A 177 -33.54 8.91 9.60
CA VAL A 177 -34.46 9.54 10.58
C VAL A 177 -33.66 10.49 11.48
N ILE A 178 -34.03 11.77 11.54
CA ILE A 178 -33.45 12.71 12.51
C ILE A 178 -34.45 12.91 13.65
N THR A 179 -34.22 12.22 14.76
CA THR A 179 -34.93 12.46 16.03
C THR A 179 -34.00 13.14 17.05
N PRO A 180 -34.55 13.94 17.98
CA PRO A 180 -33.78 14.50 19.10
C PRO A 180 -33.07 13.42 19.93
N GLU A 181 -33.72 12.27 20.11
CA GLU A 181 -33.17 11.12 20.84
C GLU A 181 -31.98 10.49 20.10
N LEU A 182 -32.06 10.36 18.77
CA LEU A 182 -30.93 9.86 17.96
C LEU A 182 -29.76 10.85 18.00
N THR A 183 -30.05 12.15 17.95
CA THR A 183 -29.02 13.20 18.03
C THR A 183 -28.25 13.14 19.35
N ALA A 184 -28.94 12.95 20.47
CA ALA A 184 -28.33 12.81 21.79
C ALA A 184 -27.45 11.56 21.91
N VAL A 185 -27.77 10.48 21.19
CA VAL A 185 -26.95 9.25 21.14
C VAL A 185 -25.73 9.39 20.22
N LEU A 186 -25.85 10.17 19.14
CA LEU A 186 -24.77 10.36 18.16
C LEU A 186 -23.71 11.36 18.64
N GLU A 187 -24.05 12.36 19.44
CA GLU A 187 -23.11 13.39 19.89
C GLU A 187 -21.86 12.78 20.61
N PRO A 188 -21.99 11.87 21.60
CA PRO A 188 -20.83 11.24 22.21
C PRO A 188 -19.99 10.41 21.23
N GLN A 189 -20.62 9.80 20.22
CA GLN A 189 -19.94 8.98 19.21
C GLN A 189 -19.13 9.85 18.23
N GLN A 190 -19.70 10.99 17.81
CA GLN A 190 -19.01 11.97 16.98
C GLN A 190 -17.81 12.56 17.73
N GLU A 191 -17.97 12.86 19.01
CA GLU A 191 -16.87 13.36 19.84
C GLU A 191 -15.77 12.29 20.04
N ALA A 192 -16.13 11.03 20.25
CA ALA A 192 -15.17 9.93 20.32
C ALA A 192 -14.40 9.77 18.99
N LEU A 193 -15.11 9.84 17.85
CA LEU A 193 -14.51 9.80 16.52
C LEU A 193 -13.57 10.99 16.31
N ARG A 194 -13.97 12.21 16.68
CA ARG A 194 -13.15 13.42 16.57
C ARG A 194 -11.85 13.31 17.36
N ARG A 195 -11.91 12.79 18.60
CA ARG A 195 -10.71 12.52 19.41
C ARG A 195 -9.81 11.46 18.78
N SER A 196 -10.40 10.40 18.23
CA SER A 196 -9.64 9.36 17.54
C SER A 196 -8.93 9.91 16.29
N VAL A 197 -9.61 10.74 15.49
CA VAL A 197 -9.03 11.44 14.34
C VAL A 197 -7.87 12.33 14.79
N ALA A 198 -8.07 13.15 15.83
CA ALA A 198 -7.01 14.01 16.36
C ALA A 198 -5.78 13.22 16.81
N ALA A 199 -5.97 12.08 17.49
CA ALA A 199 -4.87 11.21 17.91
C ALA A 199 -4.13 10.58 16.72
N VAL A 200 -4.82 10.23 15.64
CA VAL A 200 -4.18 9.73 14.41
C VAL A 200 -3.42 10.85 13.70
N THR A 201 -4.00 12.05 13.61
CA THR A 201 -3.33 13.23 13.04
C THR A 201 -2.02 13.54 13.78
N GLU A 202 -2.01 13.45 15.11
CA GLU A 202 -0.79 13.64 15.91
C GLU A 202 0.28 12.59 15.58
N ARG A 203 -0.09 11.32 15.44
CA ARG A 203 0.84 10.26 15.03
C ARG A 203 1.43 10.51 13.64
N VAL A 204 0.62 11.01 12.70
CA VAL A 204 1.10 11.41 11.37
C VAL A 204 2.10 12.56 11.50
N TRP A 205 1.82 13.55 12.33
CA TRP A 205 2.71 14.68 12.57
C TRP A 205 4.06 14.27 13.19
N GLU A 206 4.05 13.33 14.16
CA GLU A 206 5.28 12.74 14.72
C GLU A 206 6.13 12.07 13.63
N LEU A 207 5.48 11.34 12.72
CA LEU A 207 6.12 10.66 11.60
C LEU A 207 6.71 11.64 10.58
N GLU A 208 5.99 12.72 10.26
CA GLU A 208 6.47 13.81 9.41
C GLU A 208 7.67 14.53 10.01
N SER A 209 7.64 14.76 11.33
CA SER A 209 8.75 15.36 12.07
C SER A 209 9.97 14.46 12.08
N TYR A 210 9.78 13.14 12.20
CA TYR A 210 10.86 12.18 12.04
C TYR A 210 11.46 12.22 10.63
N ALA A 211 10.63 12.21 9.59
CA ALA A 211 11.07 12.34 8.20
C ALA A 211 11.85 13.65 7.97
N SER A 212 11.42 14.75 8.58
CA SER A 212 12.14 16.03 8.53
C SER A 212 13.53 15.94 9.13
N ARG A 213 13.68 15.31 10.31
CA ARG A 213 14.99 15.08 10.92
C ARG A 213 15.89 14.19 10.06
N VAL A 214 15.32 13.17 9.41
CA VAL A 214 16.06 12.31 8.48
C VAL A 214 16.54 13.10 7.26
N ARG A 215 15.73 14.00 6.68
CA ARG A 215 16.15 14.89 5.59
C ARG A 215 17.30 15.82 6.01
N ALA A 216 17.26 16.35 7.23
CA ALA A 216 18.35 17.17 7.78
C ALA A 216 19.64 16.35 8.00
N ALA A 217 19.53 15.09 8.44
CA ALA A 217 20.68 14.20 8.51
C ALA A 217 21.26 13.90 7.12
N ASP A 218 20.40 13.73 6.12
CA ASP A 218 20.80 13.47 4.74
C ASP A 218 21.54 14.66 4.12
N SER A 219 21.10 15.90 4.41
CA SER A 219 21.80 17.11 3.97
C SER A 219 23.16 17.27 4.67
N ALA A 220 23.25 16.98 5.97
CA ALA A 220 24.49 17.00 6.72
C ALA A 220 25.50 15.97 6.21
N LEU A 221 25.04 14.76 5.85
CA LEU A 221 25.88 13.74 5.23
C LEU A 221 26.46 14.23 3.89
N ARG A 222 25.63 14.79 3.01
CA ARG A 222 26.09 15.35 1.73
C ARG A 222 27.13 16.46 1.93
N ALA A 223 26.90 17.34 2.90
CA ALA A 223 27.85 18.41 3.24
C ALA A 223 29.22 17.87 3.71
N SER A 224 29.21 16.86 4.59
CA SER A 224 30.44 16.22 5.07
C SER A 224 31.24 15.57 3.95
N GLU A 225 30.56 14.95 2.98
CA GLU A 225 31.21 14.35 1.82
C GLU A 225 31.85 15.38 0.89
N LEU A 226 31.17 16.51 0.65
CA LEU A 226 31.72 17.62 -0.13
C LEU A 226 32.96 18.23 0.54
N GLN A 227 32.95 18.38 1.86
CA GLN A 227 34.13 18.83 2.61
C GLN A 227 35.29 17.84 2.47
N ARG A 228 35.03 16.53 2.54
CA ARG A 228 36.06 15.51 2.36
C ARG A 228 36.64 15.53 0.95
N SER A 229 35.82 15.77 -0.09
CA SER A 229 36.35 15.95 -1.45
C SER A 229 37.20 17.22 -1.57
N ASN A 230 36.78 18.33 -0.95
CA ASN A 230 37.55 19.57 -0.96
C ASN A 230 38.93 19.38 -0.32
N GLY A 231 39.02 18.65 0.80
CA GLY A 231 40.32 18.29 1.40
C GLY A 231 41.25 17.59 0.41
N ARG A 232 40.73 16.63 -0.37
CA ARG A 232 41.54 15.94 -1.40
C ARG A 232 41.98 16.88 -2.53
N TYR A 233 41.16 17.84 -2.92
CA TYR A 233 41.56 18.87 -3.91
C TYR A 233 42.58 19.84 -3.33
N LEU A 234 42.46 20.24 -2.06
CA LEU A 234 43.45 21.06 -1.37
C LEU A 234 44.80 20.33 -1.29
N ASP A 235 44.79 19.04 -0.95
CA ASP A 235 46.00 18.21 -0.92
C ASP A 235 46.65 18.10 -2.31
N LEU A 236 45.84 17.95 -3.37
CA LEU A 236 46.31 17.92 -4.75
C LEU A 236 46.92 19.27 -5.15
N LEU A 237 46.23 20.39 -4.87
CA LEU A 237 46.69 21.73 -5.20
C LEU A 237 47.97 22.09 -4.43
N ALA A 238 48.08 21.65 -3.17
CA ALA A 238 49.29 21.78 -2.38
C ALA A 238 50.45 20.98 -2.97
N GLN A 239 50.21 19.75 -3.47
CA GLN A 239 51.22 18.93 -4.14
C GLN A 239 51.65 19.52 -5.49
N THR A 240 50.77 20.22 -6.20
CA THR A 240 51.10 20.91 -7.47
C THR A 240 51.68 22.31 -7.28
N GLY A 241 51.80 22.79 -6.03
CA GLY A 241 52.32 24.12 -5.72
C GLY A 241 51.37 25.28 -6.04
N ASP A 242 50.09 25.01 -6.28
CA ASP A 242 49.07 26.03 -6.60
C ASP A 242 48.50 26.67 -5.33
N THR A 243 49.25 27.61 -4.75
CA THR A 243 48.88 28.32 -3.52
C THR A 243 47.67 29.25 -3.67
N GLU A 244 47.30 29.62 -4.90
CA GLU A 244 46.16 30.48 -5.18
C GLU A 244 44.87 29.66 -5.27
N GLY A 245 44.92 28.50 -5.94
CA GLY A 245 43.85 27.50 -5.92
C GLY A 245 43.53 27.02 -4.50
N VAL A 246 44.54 26.78 -3.66
CA VAL A 246 44.35 26.40 -2.23
C VAL A 246 43.55 27.47 -1.47
N ARG A 247 43.91 28.75 -1.61
CA ARG A 247 43.21 29.86 -0.92
C ARG A 247 41.77 30.02 -1.40
N ALA A 248 41.53 29.94 -2.71
CA ALA A 248 40.20 30.09 -3.29
C ALA A 248 39.25 28.97 -2.84
N LEU A 249 39.73 27.72 -2.84
CA LEU A 249 38.92 26.57 -2.47
C LEU A 249 38.63 26.51 -0.96
N ALA A 250 39.60 26.92 -0.12
CA ALA A 250 39.39 27.07 1.33
C ALA A 250 38.29 28.11 1.65
N ALA A 251 38.34 29.27 0.99
CA ALA A 251 37.33 30.33 1.19
C ALA A 251 35.90 29.87 0.80
N GLN A 252 35.77 29.06 -0.26
CA GLN A 252 34.48 28.49 -0.65
C GLN A 252 33.96 27.46 0.37
N ALA A 253 34.85 26.65 0.95
CA ALA A 253 34.50 25.69 1.99
C ALA A 253 33.99 26.39 3.26
N ASP A 254 34.63 27.49 3.66
CA ASP A 254 34.22 28.30 4.82
C ASP A 254 32.85 28.97 4.61
N ALA A 255 32.59 29.51 3.42
CA ALA A 255 31.30 30.09 3.07
C ALA A 255 30.16 29.05 3.10
N LEU A 256 30.41 27.84 2.61
CA LEU A 256 29.44 26.74 2.65
C LEU A 256 29.18 26.26 4.09
N ALA A 257 30.22 26.21 4.93
CA ALA A 257 30.09 25.84 6.34
C ALA A 257 29.29 26.88 7.14
N ALA A 258 29.42 28.17 6.81
CA ALA A 258 28.64 29.25 7.42
C ALA A 258 27.14 29.15 7.07
N THR A 259 26.82 28.97 5.79
CA THR A 259 25.43 28.82 5.31
C THR A 259 24.74 27.57 5.87
N LEU A 260 25.45 26.45 5.99
CA LEU A 260 24.92 25.25 6.65
C LEU A 260 24.67 25.45 8.14
N ARG A 261 25.58 26.14 8.86
CA ARG A 261 25.37 26.49 10.27
C ARG A 261 24.16 27.38 10.47
N GLU A 262 23.96 28.34 9.57
CA GLU A 262 22.81 29.24 9.59
C GLU A 262 21.49 28.51 9.32
N ALA A 263 21.48 27.59 8.34
CA ALA A 263 20.32 26.74 8.05
C ALA A 263 19.98 25.77 9.21
N VAL A 264 21.00 25.20 9.87
CA VAL A 264 20.81 24.32 11.03
C VAL A 264 20.38 25.11 12.27
N ALA A 265 20.87 26.33 12.47
CA ALA A 265 20.45 27.21 13.56
C ALA A 265 19.00 27.67 13.36
N ALA A 266 18.63 28.09 12.15
CA ALA A 266 17.25 28.45 11.80
C ALA A 266 16.29 27.26 11.96
N GLY A 267 16.75 26.04 11.67
CA GLY A 267 15.99 24.81 11.88
C GLY A 267 15.92 24.33 13.34
N ARG A 268 16.71 24.90 14.26
CA ARG A 268 16.73 24.58 15.71
C ARG A 268 15.95 25.60 16.56
N THR A 269 15.62 26.76 16.01
CA THR A 269 14.86 27.83 16.69
C THR A 269 13.33 27.69 16.55
N LEU A 270 12.84 26.53 16.15
CA LEU A 270 11.42 26.15 16.10
C LEU A 270 11.23 24.81 16.84
#